data_AF-A0A9D1EZD7-F1
#
_entry.id   AF-A0A9D1EZD7-F1
#
_cell.length_a   1.000
_cell.length_b   1.000
_cell.length_c   1.000
_cell.angle_alpha   90.00
_cell.angle_beta   90.00
_cell.angle_gamma   90.00
#
_symmetry.space_group_name_H-M   'P 1'
#
loop_
_entity.id
_entity.type
_entity.pdbx_description
1 polymer ?
#
loop_
_entity_poly.entity_id
_entity_poly.type
_entity_poly.pdbx_seq_one_letter_code
_entity_poly.pdbx_strand_id
1 'polypeptide(L)'
;MKQLLFIGHEFHKKTKSADFIKDLLALRYNVECYYINPSEKYSFENLADKEYDVLILWQVMPSLKELHKFITFQHCAFFPMYDNTKTLNSSLWNEYTECNIINFSKTFHKTCQAGGLSSYYIQYFPEQAEIFNYGEEDSVFFWQRSEKITTKTIEKVINVGKINKLYLHKSTDPDNKFKQPAKKWKNKVIYSTWFDTKEEMQNYIQQSAIYFAPRKYEGIGMSFLEAMAAGRCVIAPDYPTMNEYIKNGETGYLYNFKRPQKIKFDDIRKIQK
;
A
#
# COMPACT_ATOMS: atom_id res chain seq x y z
N MET A 1 14.85 -8.14 -26.56
CA MET A 1 14.58 -7.71 -25.17
C MET A 1 14.20 -8.96 -24.39
N LYS A 2 14.65 -9.11 -23.14
CA LYS A 2 14.37 -10.31 -22.32
C LYS A 2 12.86 -10.45 -22.07
N GLN A 3 12.34 -11.66 -22.02
CA GLN A 3 10.93 -11.96 -21.77
C GLN A 3 10.65 -12.04 -20.27
N LEU A 4 9.59 -11.37 -19.81
CA LEU A 4 9.19 -11.37 -18.40
C LEU A 4 7.72 -11.71 -18.27
N LEU A 5 7.39 -12.70 -17.44
CA LEU A 5 6.02 -12.98 -17.03
C LEU A 5 5.73 -12.28 -15.70
N PHE A 6 4.73 -11.42 -15.68
CA PHE A 6 4.22 -10.75 -14.48
C PHE A 6 2.89 -11.38 -14.07
N ILE A 7 2.88 -12.15 -12.98
CA ILE A 7 1.67 -12.75 -12.41
C ILE A 7 1.18 -11.89 -11.25
N GLY A 8 -0.01 -11.29 -11.39
CA GLY A 8 -0.60 -10.41 -10.37
C GLY A 8 -2.02 -10.78 -9.96
N HIS A 9 -2.53 -10.11 -8.92
CA HIS A 9 -3.94 -10.20 -8.55
C HIS A 9 -4.83 -9.45 -9.55
N GLU A 10 -5.97 -10.02 -9.96
CA GLU A 10 -6.88 -9.41 -10.95
C GLU A 10 -7.36 -8.00 -10.57
N PHE A 11 -7.60 -7.75 -9.28
CA PHE A 11 -7.97 -6.43 -8.77
C PHE A 11 -7.02 -5.29 -9.21
N HIS A 12 -5.75 -5.59 -9.53
CA HIS A 12 -4.80 -4.60 -10.07
C HIS A 12 -5.16 -4.08 -11.46
N LYS A 13 -5.95 -4.83 -12.25
CA LYS A 13 -6.53 -4.33 -13.50
C LYS A 13 -7.41 -3.10 -13.25
N LYS A 14 -8.11 -3.07 -12.11
CA LYS A 14 -9.01 -1.98 -11.71
C LYS A 14 -8.26 -0.84 -11.03
N THR A 15 -7.38 -1.15 -10.08
CA THR A 15 -6.73 -0.13 -9.24
C THR A 15 -5.51 0.51 -9.89
N LYS A 16 -4.91 -0.13 -10.91
CA LYS A 16 -3.66 0.31 -11.53
C LYS A 16 -2.49 0.44 -10.55
N SER A 17 -2.60 -0.15 -9.35
CA SER A 17 -1.60 0.00 -8.29
C SER A 17 -0.29 -0.76 -8.54
N ALA A 18 -0.24 -1.58 -9.59
CA ALA A 18 0.96 -2.27 -10.06
C ALA A 18 1.55 -1.61 -11.31
N ASP A 19 0.98 -0.52 -11.82
CA ASP A 19 1.44 0.10 -13.08
C ASP A 19 2.86 0.63 -12.94
N PHE A 20 3.17 1.33 -11.84
CA PHE A 20 4.52 1.88 -11.61
C PHE A 20 5.64 0.83 -11.74
N ILE A 21 5.45 -0.39 -11.21
CA ILE A 21 6.48 -1.43 -11.28
C ILE A 21 6.52 -2.06 -12.67
N LYS A 22 5.37 -2.23 -13.35
CA LYS A 22 5.32 -2.72 -14.73
C LYS A 22 6.01 -1.75 -15.68
N ASP A 23 5.80 -0.45 -15.50
CA ASP A 23 6.42 0.60 -16.30
C ASP A 23 7.94 0.58 -16.14
N LEU A 24 8.43 0.45 -14.89
CA LEU A 24 9.86 0.29 -14.61
C LEU A 24 10.46 -0.98 -15.26
N LEU A 25 9.73 -2.10 -15.23
CA LEU A 25 10.17 -3.36 -15.83
C LEU A 25 10.17 -3.30 -17.36
N ALA A 26 9.18 -2.63 -17.96
CA ALA A 26 9.06 -2.46 -19.41
C ALA A 26 10.24 -1.69 -20.03
N LEU A 27 11.00 -0.92 -19.24
CA LEU A 27 12.24 -0.28 -19.68
C LEU A 27 13.37 -1.28 -20.05
N ARG A 28 13.24 -2.55 -19.65
CA ARG A 28 14.29 -3.59 -19.79
C ARG A 28 13.77 -4.94 -20.29
N TYR A 29 12.47 -5.20 -20.15
CA TYR A 29 11.84 -6.48 -20.47
C TYR A 29 10.61 -6.31 -21.37
N ASN A 30 10.34 -7.32 -22.19
CA ASN A 30 9.03 -7.50 -22.79
C ASN A 30 8.12 -8.15 -21.74
N VAL A 31 7.17 -7.39 -21.20
CA VAL A 31 6.36 -7.81 -20.04
C VAL A 31 5.03 -8.40 -20.52
N GLU A 32 4.86 -9.72 -20.36
CA GLU A 32 3.56 -10.38 -20.46
C GLU A 32 2.87 -10.38 -19.09
N CYS A 33 1.64 -9.89 -19.01
CA CYS A 33 0.88 -9.89 -17.75
C CYS A 33 -0.14 -11.02 -17.72
N TYR A 34 -0.14 -11.79 -16.63
CA TYR A 34 -1.14 -12.79 -16.34
C TYR A 34 -1.77 -12.48 -14.97
N TYR A 35 -3.09 -12.56 -14.84
CA TYR A 35 -3.79 -12.17 -13.63
C TYR A 35 -4.61 -13.31 -13.07
N ILE A 36 -4.50 -13.55 -11.76
CA ILE A 36 -5.25 -14.57 -11.04
C ILE A 36 -6.12 -13.95 -9.95
N ASN A 37 -7.19 -14.65 -9.60
CA ASN A 37 -7.94 -14.43 -8.38
C ASN A 37 -7.74 -15.66 -7.48
N PRO A 38 -6.93 -15.58 -6.40
CA PRO A 38 -6.69 -16.72 -5.52
C PRO A 38 -7.93 -17.30 -4.84
N SER A 39 -9.03 -16.54 -4.79
CA SER A 39 -10.32 -16.97 -4.25
C SER A 39 -11.16 -17.78 -5.24
N GLU A 40 -10.71 -17.87 -6.50
CA GLU A 40 -11.39 -18.59 -7.58
C GLU A 40 -10.45 -19.66 -8.17
N LYS A 41 -11.00 -20.55 -8.99
CA LYS A 41 -10.19 -21.53 -9.71
C LYS A 41 -9.46 -20.85 -10.87
N TYR A 42 -8.14 -21.01 -10.94
CA TYR A 42 -7.29 -20.53 -12.04
C TYR A 42 -6.44 -21.68 -12.62
N SER A 43 -5.95 -21.51 -13.86
CA SER A 43 -5.09 -22.49 -14.56
C SER A 43 -4.09 -21.76 -15.47
N PHE A 44 -2.89 -22.32 -15.64
CA PHE A 44 -1.83 -21.73 -16.46
C PHE A 44 -1.76 -22.30 -17.88
N GLU A 45 -2.78 -23.07 -18.31
CA GLU A 45 -2.86 -23.66 -19.67
C GLU A 45 -2.65 -22.63 -20.79
N ASN A 46 -3.15 -21.41 -20.64
CA ASN A 46 -2.99 -20.34 -21.63
C ASN A 46 -1.53 -19.85 -21.79
N LEU A 47 -0.65 -20.25 -20.87
CA LEU A 47 0.77 -19.95 -20.90
C LEU A 47 1.59 -21.17 -21.36
N ALA A 48 0.96 -22.29 -21.68
CA ALA A 48 1.66 -23.54 -22.01
C ALA A 48 2.76 -23.35 -23.06
N ASP A 49 3.88 -24.05 -22.84
CA ASP A 49 5.06 -24.12 -23.70
C ASP A 49 5.78 -22.79 -23.92
N LYS A 50 5.56 -21.79 -23.05
CA LYS A 50 6.27 -20.52 -23.07
C LYS A 50 7.51 -20.55 -22.17
N GLU A 51 8.56 -19.87 -22.64
CA GLU A 51 9.80 -19.66 -21.90
C GLU A 51 9.97 -18.19 -21.52
N TYR A 52 10.38 -17.93 -20.28
CA TYR A 52 10.64 -16.58 -19.77
C TYR A 52 12.04 -16.46 -19.19
N ASP A 53 12.69 -15.31 -19.36
CA ASP A 53 13.94 -15.02 -18.65
C ASP A 53 13.66 -14.77 -17.15
N VAL A 54 12.53 -14.11 -16.85
CA VAL A 54 12.16 -13.71 -15.49
C VAL A 54 10.67 -13.94 -15.24
N LEU A 55 10.36 -14.58 -14.11
CA LEU A 55 9.04 -14.63 -13.51
C LEU A 55 8.96 -13.61 -12.37
N ILE A 56 7.92 -12.77 -12.39
CA ILE A 56 7.55 -11.91 -11.26
C ILE A 56 6.21 -12.35 -10.72
N LEU A 57 6.18 -12.66 -9.43
CA LEU A 57 4.96 -12.89 -8.67
C LEU A 57 4.66 -11.63 -7.86
N TRP A 58 3.56 -10.97 -8.16
CA TRP A 58 3.17 -9.72 -7.53
C TRP A 58 1.99 -9.93 -6.59
N GLN A 59 2.24 -9.85 -5.27
CA GLN A 59 1.26 -10.02 -4.19
C GLN A 59 0.61 -11.41 -4.07
N VAL A 60 0.57 -12.18 -5.15
CA VAL A 60 -0.08 -13.50 -5.21
C VAL A 60 0.93 -14.62 -5.03
N MET A 61 0.44 -15.74 -4.50
CA MET A 61 1.23 -16.92 -4.21
C MET A 61 0.64 -18.16 -4.93
N PRO A 62 0.74 -18.27 -6.27
CA PRO A 62 0.36 -19.49 -6.98
C PRO A 62 1.31 -20.66 -6.66
N SER A 63 0.89 -21.91 -6.88
CA SER A 63 1.83 -23.03 -6.78
C SER A 63 2.87 -22.95 -7.90
N LEU A 64 4.15 -22.88 -7.52
CA LEU A 64 5.25 -22.92 -8.49
C LEU A 64 5.38 -24.31 -9.11
N LYS A 65 5.08 -25.36 -8.34
CA LYS A 65 5.01 -26.72 -8.88
C LYS A 65 4.00 -26.84 -10.01
N GLU A 66 2.83 -26.21 -9.89
CA GLU A 66 1.86 -26.19 -10.99
C GLU A 66 2.35 -25.32 -12.15
N LEU A 67 2.94 -24.16 -11.87
CA LEU A 67 3.46 -23.24 -12.90
C LEU A 67 4.52 -23.92 -13.80
N HIS A 68 5.45 -24.67 -13.20
CA HIS A 68 6.49 -25.44 -13.90
C HIS A 68 5.95 -26.53 -14.84
N LYS A 69 4.67 -26.90 -14.74
CA LYS A 69 4.04 -27.82 -15.71
C LYS A 69 3.71 -27.16 -17.04
N PHE A 70 3.61 -25.83 -17.06
CA PHE A 70 3.13 -25.06 -18.21
C PHE A 70 4.21 -24.16 -18.80
N ILE A 71 5.11 -23.63 -17.97
CA ILE A 71 6.15 -22.69 -18.42
C ILE A 71 7.51 -23.05 -17.86
N THR A 72 8.56 -22.53 -18.50
CA THR A 72 9.92 -22.50 -17.94
C THR A 72 10.35 -21.06 -17.67
N PHE A 73 11.14 -20.86 -16.62
CA PHE A 73 11.76 -19.56 -16.34
C PHE A 73 13.15 -19.70 -15.73
N GLN A 74 14.05 -18.75 -16.04
CA GLN A 74 15.44 -18.78 -15.53
C GLN A 74 15.57 -18.18 -14.12
N HIS A 75 14.77 -17.15 -13.82
CA HIS A 75 14.80 -16.45 -12.55
C HIS A 75 13.38 -16.18 -12.04
N CYS A 76 13.17 -16.33 -10.72
CA CYS A 76 11.94 -15.94 -10.06
C CYS A 76 12.19 -14.79 -9.08
N ALA A 77 11.33 -13.79 -9.09
CA ALA A 77 11.22 -12.79 -8.03
C ALA A 77 9.80 -12.73 -7.49
N PHE A 78 9.66 -12.76 -6.17
CA PHE A 78 8.36 -12.67 -5.51
C PHE A 78 8.28 -11.40 -4.67
N PHE A 79 7.22 -10.61 -4.87
CA PHE A 79 6.90 -9.39 -4.14
C PHE A 79 5.72 -9.64 -3.18
N PRO A 80 5.97 -10.16 -1.96
CA PRO A 80 4.92 -10.35 -0.97
C PRO A 80 4.43 -9.02 -0.41
N MET A 81 3.13 -8.94 -0.11
CA MET A 81 2.57 -7.80 0.63
C MET A 81 2.58 -8.13 2.13
N TYR A 82 3.15 -7.23 2.94
CA TYR A 82 3.35 -7.45 4.38
C TYR A 82 2.05 -7.74 5.13
N ASP A 83 0.95 -7.10 4.75
CA ASP A 83 -0.36 -7.32 5.34
C ASP A 83 -0.86 -8.77 5.20
N ASN A 84 -0.48 -9.46 4.12
CA ASN A 84 -0.82 -10.86 3.85
C ASN A 84 0.22 -11.88 4.34
N THR A 85 1.45 -11.45 4.62
CA THR A 85 2.59 -12.39 4.77
C THR A 85 3.34 -12.23 6.09
N LYS A 86 2.73 -11.63 7.11
CA LYS A 86 3.38 -11.26 8.39
C LYS A 86 4.23 -12.35 9.08
N THR A 87 4.02 -13.62 8.76
CA THR A 87 4.74 -14.77 9.32
C THR A 87 5.04 -15.83 8.25
N LEU A 88 6.17 -16.53 8.39
CA LEU A 88 6.51 -17.73 7.59
C LEU A 88 6.00 -19.02 8.24
N ASN A 89 4.72 -19.07 8.62
CA ASN A 89 4.17 -20.23 9.34
C ASN A 89 3.49 -21.26 8.41
N SER A 90 3.66 -21.12 7.10
CA SER A 90 3.03 -21.98 6.09
C SER A 90 4.09 -22.76 5.32
N SER A 91 3.86 -24.05 5.11
CA SER A 91 4.65 -24.91 4.21
C SER A 91 4.66 -24.40 2.77
N LEU A 92 3.72 -23.51 2.41
CA LEU A 92 3.66 -22.82 1.12
C LEU A 92 4.99 -22.13 0.77
N TRP A 93 5.70 -21.56 1.75
CA TRP A 93 6.95 -20.84 1.51
C TRP A 93 8.09 -21.73 1.01
N ASN A 94 8.00 -23.05 1.19
CA ASN A 94 9.00 -23.99 0.69
C ASN A 94 9.10 -23.97 -0.84
N GLU A 95 7.96 -23.78 -1.53
CA GLU A 95 7.96 -23.65 -3.00
C GLU A 95 8.75 -22.42 -3.44
N TYR A 96 8.78 -21.35 -2.65
CA TYR A 96 9.38 -20.06 -3.01
C TYR A 96 10.87 -19.95 -2.68
N THR A 97 11.51 -21.05 -2.30
CA THR A 97 12.96 -21.07 -2.02
C THR A 97 13.80 -20.78 -3.26
N GLU A 98 13.29 -21.05 -4.46
CA GLU A 98 13.91 -20.69 -5.74
C GLU A 98 13.76 -19.22 -6.13
N CYS A 99 12.91 -18.46 -5.43
CA CYS A 99 12.62 -17.08 -5.74
C CYS A 99 13.46 -16.11 -4.90
N ASN A 100 13.87 -15.00 -5.52
CA ASN A 100 14.33 -13.82 -4.79
C ASN A 100 13.14 -13.06 -4.22
N ILE A 101 13.02 -13.02 -2.89
CA ILE A 101 11.91 -12.35 -2.20
C ILE A 101 12.21 -10.85 -2.06
N ILE A 102 11.50 -10.03 -2.82
CA ILE A 102 11.65 -8.57 -2.84
C ILE A 102 10.64 -7.94 -1.87
N ASN A 103 11.14 -7.42 -0.76
CA ASN A 103 10.35 -6.94 0.36
C ASN A 103 10.31 -5.41 0.44
N PHE A 104 9.11 -4.86 0.54
CA PHE A 104 8.90 -3.45 0.90
C PHE A 104 8.88 -3.21 2.42
N SER A 105 8.85 -4.27 3.21
CA SER A 105 8.89 -4.24 4.68
C SER A 105 10.22 -4.82 5.17
N LYS A 106 11.02 -4.00 5.82
CA LYS A 106 12.27 -4.43 6.48
C LYS A 106 11.99 -5.48 7.54
N THR A 107 10.86 -5.37 8.23
CA THR A 107 10.46 -6.37 9.23
C THR A 107 10.25 -7.73 8.58
N PHE A 108 9.52 -7.80 7.47
CA PHE A 108 9.27 -9.09 6.82
C PHE A 108 10.49 -9.62 6.06
N HIS A 109 11.32 -8.75 5.49
CA HIS A 109 12.64 -9.11 4.98
C HIS A 109 13.48 -9.88 6.00
N LYS A 110 13.54 -9.40 7.25
CA LYS A 110 14.26 -10.11 8.33
C LYS A 110 13.63 -11.47 8.64
N THR A 111 12.30 -11.57 8.62
CA THR A 111 11.60 -12.85 8.77
C THR A 111 11.97 -13.82 7.65
N CYS A 112 12.00 -13.37 6.38
CA CYS A 112 12.46 -14.14 5.22
C CYS A 112 13.90 -14.65 5.39
N GLN A 113 14.83 -13.77 5.77
CA GLN A 113 16.23 -14.15 5.99
C GLN A 113 16.38 -15.16 7.13
N ALA A 114 15.67 -14.96 8.26
CA ALA A 114 15.69 -15.91 9.37
C ALA A 114 15.10 -17.28 9.00
N GLY A 115 14.18 -17.31 8.03
CA GLY A 115 13.66 -18.54 7.44
C GLY A 115 14.52 -19.15 6.32
N GLY A 116 15.72 -18.60 6.06
CA GLY A 116 16.63 -19.12 5.03
C GLY A 116 16.26 -18.76 3.59
N LEU A 117 15.33 -17.83 3.37
CA LEU A 117 14.93 -17.40 2.03
C LEU A 117 15.86 -16.31 1.50
N SER A 118 16.14 -16.35 0.19
CA SER A 118 16.78 -15.24 -0.52
C SER A 118 15.87 -14.02 -0.45
N SER A 119 16.31 -12.94 0.20
CA SER A 119 15.47 -11.76 0.36
C SER A 119 16.24 -10.46 0.25
N TYR A 120 15.59 -9.47 -0.36
CA TYR A 120 16.10 -8.12 -0.57
C TYR A 120 15.08 -7.12 -0.03
N TYR A 121 15.55 -6.13 0.72
CA TYR A 121 14.73 -5.02 1.18
C TYR A 121 14.89 -3.85 0.22
N ILE A 122 13.76 -3.31 -0.26
CA ILE A 122 13.73 -2.12 -1.10
C ILE A 122 12.68 -1.13 -0.59
N GLN A 123 12.94 0.15 -0.81
CA GLN A 123 11.96 1.21 -0.61
C GLN A 123 11.65 1.87 -1.96
N TYR A 124 10.38 2.18 -2.16
CA TYR A 124 9.91 2.88 -3.33
C TYR A 124 9.50 4.29 -2.93
N PHE A 125 10.04 5.28 -3.63
CA PHE A 125 9.68 6.68 -3.48
C PHE A 125 9.00 7.10 -4.78
N PRO A 126 7.69 7.40 -4.76
CA PRO A 126 7.02 7.98 -5.92
C PRO A 126 7.71 9.28 -6.35
N GLU A 127 7.63 9.61 -7.63
CA GLU A 127 8.02 10.94 -8.10
C GLU A 127 7.23 12.02 -7.35
N GLN A 128 7.86 13.19 -7.19
CA GLN A 128 7.24 14.32 -6.51
C GLN A 128 5.97 14.70 -7.27
N ALA A 129 4.83 14.72 -6.57
CA ALA A 129 3.57 15.12 -7.17
C ALA A 129 3.55 16.63 -7.38
N GLU A 130 2.82 17.09 -8.39
CA GLU A 130 2.58 18.52 -8.55
C GLU A 130 1.76 19.03 -7.35
N ILE A 131 2.31 20.02 -6.63
CA ILE A 131 1.69 20.60 -5.45
C ILE A 131 0.91 21.84 -5.87
N PHE A 132 -0.41 21.70 -5.99
CA PHE A 132 -1.31 22.82 -6.33
C PHE A 132 -1.66 23.67 -5.11
N ASN A 133 -1.73 23.03 -3.94
CA ASN A 133 -2.07 23.68 -2.67
C ASN A 133 -1.54 22.84 -1.52
N TYR A 134 -0.93 23.46 -0.49
CA TYR A 134 -0.53 22.76 0.74
C TYR A 134 -1.72 22.38 1.65
N GLY A 135 -2.94 22.77 1.28
CA GLY A 135 -4.18 22.42 1.97
C GLY A 135 -4.38 23.18 3.29
N GLU A 136 -5.58 23.07 3.86
CA GLU A 136 -5.95 23.74 5.11
C GLU A 136 -5.29 23.01 6.31
N GLU A 137 -4.58 23.73 7.18
CA GLU A 137 -3.84 23.17 8.33
C GLU A 137 -4.75 22.51 9.37
N ASP A 138 -5.95 23.06 9.52
CA ASP A 138 -6.99 22.58 10.42
C ASP A 138 -7.92 21.58 9.72
N SER A 139 -7.46 20.90 8.67
CA SER A 139 -8.24 19.89 7.96
C SER A 139 -7.52 18.56 7.81
N VAL A 140 -8.31 17.49 7.79
CA VAL A 140 -7.82 16.11 7.69
C VAL A 140 -8.51 15.42 6.52
N PHE A 141 -7.72 14.83 5.64
CA PHE A 141 -8.20 13.82 4.71
C PHE A 141 -8.11 12.43 5.35
N PHE A 142 -9.20 11.68 5.28
CA PHE A 142 -9.26 10.30 5.74
C PHE A 142 -10.08 9.44 4.77
N TRP A 143 -9.41 8.46 4.17
CA TRP A 143 -10.06 7.42 3.38
C TRP A 143 -10.46 6.26 4.31
N GLN A 144 -11.76 6.06 4.57
CA GLN A 144 -12.15 4.94 5.43
C GLN A 144 -12.13 3.60 4.67
N ARG A 145 -10.97 2.95 4.66
CA ARG A 145 -10.76 1.64 4.02
C ARG A 145 -11.10 0.46 4.92
N SER A 146 -10.83 0.59 6.22
CA SER A 146 -10.98 -0.51 7.18
C SER A 146 -11.90 -0.13 8.35
N GLU A 147 -12.54 -1.14 8.96
CA GLU A 147 -13.26 -0.97 10.23
C GLU A 147 -12.32 -0.77 11.44
N LYS A 148 -11.04 -1.12 11.29
CA LYS A 148 -10.03 -1.07 12.37
C LYS A 148 -9.55 0.35 12.69
N ILE A 149 -9.47 1.19 11.67
CA ILE A 149 -9.17 2.62 11.82
C ILE A 149 -10.42 3.38 11.42
N THR A 150 -10.95 4.18 12.34
CA THR A 150 -12.16 4.98 12.12
C THR A 150 -11.94 6.40 12.63
N THR A 151 -12.94 7.25 12.44
CA THR A 151 -12.95 8.60 13.03
C THR A 151 -12.78 8.60 14.56
N LYS A 152 -13.15 7.51 15.26
CA LYS A 152 -12.84 7.33 16.70
C LYS A 152 -11.35 7.16 16.98
N THR A 153 -10.61 6.53 16.05
CA THR A 153 -9.15 6.44 16.15
C THR A 153 -8.53 7.82 15.99
N ILE A 154 -8.99 8.58 14.99
CA ILE A 154 -8.57 9.97 14.77
C ILE A 154 -8.86 10.81 16.03
N GLU A 155 -10.03 10.67 16.65
CA GLU A 155 -10.37 11.34 17.92
C GLU A 155 -9.41 11.05 19.06
N LYS A 156 -8.77 9.88 19.10
CA LYS A 156 -7.77 9.54 20.12
C LYS A 156 -6.39 10.10 19.79
N VAL A 157 -6.06 10.21 18.50
CA VAL A 157 -4.73 10.57 18.02
C VAL A 157 -4.56 12.08 17.85
N ILE A 158 -5.56 12.81 17.35
CA ILE A 158 -5.44 14.27 17.12
C ILE A 158 -6.45 15.06 17.92
N ASN A 159 -6.15 16.31 18.26
CA ASN A 159 -7.11 17.19 18.92
C ASN A 159 -8.18 17.70 17.93
N VAL A 160 -9.32 17.01 17.86
CA VAL A 160 -10.47 17.37 17.00
C VAL A 160 -11.03 18.78 17.25
N GLY A 161 -10.74 19.38 18.42
CA GLY A 161 -11.08 20.78 18.68
C GLY A 161 -10.29 21.77 17.81
N LYS A 162 -9.10 21.39 17.34
CA LYS A 162 -8.24 22.18 16.43
C LYS A 162 -8.50 21.89 14.94
N ILE A 163 -9.42 20.98 14.62
CA ILE A 163 -9.73 20.59 13.24
C ILE A 163 -11.09 21.16 12.85
N ASN A 164 -11.16 21.93 11.77
CA ASN A 164 -12.39 22.52 11.24
C ASN A 164 -13.06 21.63 10.19
N LYS A 165 -12.29 20.87 9.40
CA LYS A 165 -12.84 20.00 8.34
C LYS A 165 -12.27 18.58 8.37
N LEU A 166 -13.14 17.60 8.11
CA LEU A 166 -12.79 16.21 7.84
C LEU A 166 -13.29 15.84 6.45
N TYR A 167 -12.36 15.69 5.51
CA TYR A 167 -12.63 15.14 4.19
C TYR A 167 -12.64 13.62 4.29
N LEU A 168 -13.84 13.03 4.34
CA LEU A 168 -14.07 11.62 4.55
C LEU A 168 -14.45 10.91 3.25
N HIS A 169 -13.48 10.20 2.67
CA HIS A 169 -13.70 9.41 1.47
C HIS A 169 -14.29 8.03 1.83
N LYS A 170 -15.49 7.73 1.31
CA LYS A 170 -16.34 6.58 1.65
C LYS A 170 -16.13 5.41 0.68
N SER A 171 -14.99 4.75 0.76
CA SER A 171 -14.70 3.55 -0.05
C SER A 171 -13.96 2.52 0.78
N THR A 172 -14.61 1.42 1.13
CA THR A 172 -14.01 0.38 1.97
C THR A 172 -13.28 -0.67 1.14
N ASP A 173 -12.31 -1.32 1.77
CA ASP A 173 -11.75 -2.57 1.24
C ASP A 173 -12.81 -3.68 1.26
N PRO A 174 -12.64 -4.75 0.46
CA PRO A 174 -13.45 -5.95 0.57
C PRO A 174 -13.61 -6.39 2.04
N ASP A 175 -14.79 -6.90 2.36
CA ASP A 175 -15.18 -7.37 3.71
C ASP A 175 -15.22 -6.32 4.83
N ASN A 176 -14.94 -5.05 4.53
CA ASN A 176 -15.05 -3.95 5.51
C ASN A 176 -16.33 -3.14 5.26
N LYS A 177 -16.96 -2.66 6.34
CA LYS A 177 -18.14 -1.78 6.27
C LYS A 177 -17.78 -0.36 6.68
N PHE A 178 -18.43 0.60 6.02
CA PHE A 178 -18.30 2.00 6.39
C PHE A 178 -18.79 2.22 7.83
N LYS A 179 -18.03 2.97 8.65
CA LYS A 179 -18.45 3.35 10.01
C LYS A 179 -18.69 4.84 10.06
N GLN A 180 -19.92 5.20 10.40
CA GLN A 180 -20.33 6.60 10.53
C GLN A 180 -19.37 7.40 11.42
N PRO A 181 -19.10 8.68 11.08
CA PRO A 181 -18.30 9.56 11.91
C PRO A 181 -18.79 9.62 13.34
N ALA A 182 -17.86 9.65 14.29
CA ALA A 182 -18.20 9.85 15.69
C ALA A 182 -18.75 11.27 15.94
N LYS A 183 -19.54 11.42 17.01
CA LYS A 183 -20.34 12.64 17.27
C LYS A 183 -19.52 13.93 17.32
N LYS A 184 -18.21 13.87 17.58
CA LYS A 184 -17.35 15.07 17.61
C LYS A 184 -17.07 15.64 16.21
N TRP A 185 -17.29 14.86 15.17
CA TRP A 185 -17.03 15.25 13.78
C TRP A 185 -18.21 15.91 13.07
N LYS A 186 -19.45 15.72 13.55
CA LYS A 186 -20.73 16.23 12.99
C LYS A 186 -20.61 17.19 11.78
N ASN A 187 -20.74 18.49 12.00
CA ASN A 187 -20.86 19.50 10.94
C ASN A 187 -19.51 19.82 10.26
N LYS A 188 -18.45 19.05 10.56
CA LYS A 188 -17.11 19.19 10.01
C LYS A 188 -16.86 18.23 8.85
N VAL A 189 -17.74 17.24 8.65
CA VAL A 189 -17.50 16.17 7.67
C VAL A 189 -17.96 16.58 6.27
N ILE A 190 -17.02 16.50 5.33
CA ILE A 190 -17.28 16.60 3.89
C ILE A 190 -17.07 15.20 3.33
N TYR A 191 -18.08 14.64 2.68
CA TYR A 191 -18.01 13.29 2.14
C TYR A 191 -17.58 13.29 0.67
N SER A 192 -16.83 12.26 0.29
CA SER A 192 -16.59 11.90 -1.12
C SER A 192 -16.71 10.39 -1.34
N THR A 193 -16.81 9.99 -2.60
CA THR A 193 -16.78 8.59 -3.08
C THR A 193 -15.74 8.47 -4.19
N TRP A 194 -15.63 7.31 -4.82
CA TRP A 194 -14.71 7.09 -5.94
C TRP A 194 -14.73 8.23 -6.96
N PHE A 195 -13.53 8.62 -7.36
CA PHE A 195 -13.27 9.59 -8.43
C PHE A 195 -13.00 8.84 -9.73
N ASP A 196 -13.24 9.50 -10.86
CA ASP A 196 -13.04 8.89 -12.18
C ASP A 196 -11.56 8.80 -12.51
N THR A 197 -10.77 9.76 -12.03
CA THR A 197 -9.31 9.79 -12.26
C THR A 197 -8.51 9.79 -10.96
N LYS A 198 -7.26 9.30 -11.06
CA LYS A 198 -6.29 9.40 -9.97
C LYS A 198 -5.99 10.86 -9.62
N GLU A 199 -5.91 11.72 -10.63
CA GLU A 199 -5.61 13.14 -10.48
C GLU A 199 -6.69 13.87 -9.66
N GLU A 200 -7.97 13.61 -9.92
CA GLU A 200 -9.08 14.13 -9.11
C GLU A 200 -8.94 13.74 -7.64
N MET A 201 -8.60 12.47 -7.37
CA MET A 201 -8.37 12.00 -6.01
C MET A 201 -7.18 12.72 -5.35
N GLN A 202 -6.07 12.91 -6.08
CA GLN A 202 -4.91 13.62 -5.56
C GLN A 202 -5.23 15.10 -5.29
N ASN A 203 -5.92 15.78 -6.21
CA ASN A 203 -6.36 17.16 -6.03
C ASN A 203 -7.29 17.31 -4.82
N TYR A 204 -8.17 16.32 -4.60
CA TYR A 204 -9.04 16.29 -3.43
C TYR A 204 -8.27 16.07 -2.13
N ILE A 205 -7.29 15.14 -2.11
CA ILE A 205 -6.37 14.96 -0.97
C ILE A 205 -5.63 16.26 -0.66
N GLN A 206 -5.21 17.00 -1.69
CA GLN A 206 -4.46 18.24 -1.55
C GLN A 206 -5.26 19.41 -0.93
N GLN A 207 -6.57 19.27 -0.77
CA GLN A 207 -7.37 20.25 0.00
C GLN A 207 -7.03 20.23 1.50
N SER A 208 -6.50 19.11 2.00
CA SER A 208 -6.05 18.99 3.38
C SER A 208 -4.54 19.01 3.54
N ALA A 209 -4.06 19.61 4.62
CA ALA A 209 -2.66 19.52 5.00
C ALA A 209 -2.33 18.17 5.64
N ILE A 210 -3.30 17.56 6.34
CA ILE A 210 -3.12 16.30 7.06
C ILE A 210 -3.73 15.15 6.26
N TYR A 211 -2.97 14.07 6.09
CA TYR A 211 -3.46 12.79 5.59
C TYR A 211 -3.40 11.74 6.70
N PHE A 212 -4.54 11.13 7.05
CA PHE A 212 -4.59 10.08 8.07
C PHE A 212 -4.58 8.69 7.42
N ALA A 213 -3.54 7.90 7.68
CA ALA A 213 -3.35 6.60 7.04
C ALA A 213 -4.49 5.62 7.39
N PRO A 214 -5.06 4.94 6.38
CA PRO A 214 -6.36 4.30 6.55
C PRO A 214 -6.32 2.87 7.08
N ARG A 215 -5.13 2.25 7.10
CA ARG A 215 -4.94 0.86 7.47
C ARG A 215 -3.90 0.68 8.56
N LYS A 216 -4.06 -0.39 9.34
CA LYS A 216 -3.09 -0.81 10.36
C LYS A 216 -1.78 -1.31 9.73
N TYR A 217 -1.90 -1.96 8.58
CA TYR A 217 -0.80 -2.56 7.84
C TYR A 217 -0.95 -2.20 6.38
N GLU A 218 0.16 -2.00 5.71
CA GLU A 218 0.22 -1.79 4.26
C GLU A 218 1.21 -2.78 3.67
N GLY A 219 0.97 -3.19 2.42
CA GLY A 219 1.96 -3.91 1.61
C GLY A 219 3.13 -3.00 1.26
N ILE A 220 2.91 -2.10 0.31
CA ILE A 220 3.80 -0.96 0.00
C ILE A 220 3.29 0.34 0.65
N GLY A 221 1.97 0.56 0.58
CA GLY A 221 1.31 1.75 1.11
C GLY A 221 1.21 2.93 0.14
N MET A 222 0.92 2.64 -1.14
CA MET A 222 0.93 3.64 -2.22
C MET A 222 0.17 4.93 -1.89
N SER A 223 -1.01 4.84 -1.26
CA SER A 223 -1.81 6.03 -0.97
C SER A 223 -1.17 6.97 0.05
N PHE A 224 -0.45 6.46 1.06
CA PHE A 224 0.26 7.36 1.99
C PHE A 224 1.57 7.87 1.36
N LEU A 225 2.24 7.05 0.52
CA LEU A 225 3.44 7.48 -0.21
C LEU A 225 3.13 8.62 -1.19
N GLU A 226 2.01 8.52 -1.91
CA GLU A 226 1.52 9.59 -2.78
C GLU A 226 1.15 10.84 -1.97
N ALA A 227 0.53 10.68 -0.81
CA ALA A 227 0.25 11.80 0.08
C ALA A 227 1.55 12.48 0.57
N MET A 228 2.58 11.71 0.92
CA MET A 228 3.90 12.26 1.25
C MET A 228 4.52 12.98 0.04
N ALA A 229 4.47 12.39 -1.15
CA ALA A 229 4.99 12.98 -2.39
C ALA A 229 4.25 14.26 -2.80
N ALA A 230 2.98 14.43 -2.37
CA ALA A 230 2.20 15.65 -2.50
C ALA A 230 2.40 16.62 -1.33
N GLY A 231 3.42 16.43 -0.49
CA GLY A 231 3.73 17.31 0.64
C GLY A 231 2.66 17.33 1.73
N ARG A 232 1.92 16.22 1.94
CA ARG A 232 0.97 16.11 3.06
C ARG A 232 1.68 15.69 4.34
N CYS A 233 1.24 16.22 5.47
CA CYS A 233 1.62 15.71 6.78
C CYS A 233 0.87 14.39 7.03
N VAL A 234 1.57 13.26 6.82
CA VAL A 234 0.99 11.93 7.05
C VAL A 234 1.02 11.55 8.52
N ILE A 235 -0.12 11.12 9.04
CA ILE A 235 -0.26 10.50 10.37
C ILE A 235 -0.59 9.03 10.17
N ALA A 236 0.25 8.12 10.67
CA ALA A 236 0.10 6.69 10.45
C ALA A 236 0.32 5.85 11.72
N PRO A 237 -0.20 4.61 11.76
CA PRO A 237 0.21 3.63 12.76
C PRO A 237 1.72 3.40 12.74
N ASP A 238 2.33 3.23 13.91
CA ASP A 238 3.72 2.78 14.05
C ASP A 238 3.84 1.27 13.75
N TYR A 239 3.71 0.94 12.46
CA TYR A 239 3.87 -0.39 11.91
C TYR A 239 4.55 -0.31 10.54
N PRO A 240 5.23 -1.39 10.11
CA PRO A 240 5.68 -1.51 8.73
C PRO A 240 4.50 -1.50 7.75
N THR A 241 4.64 -0.87 6.59
CA THR A 241 5.81 -0.13 6.07
C THR A 241 5.89 1.34 6.51
N MET A 242 4.85 1.91 7.11
CA MET A 242 4.74 3.34 7.40
C MET A 242 5.89 3.88 8.26
N ASN A 243 6.29 3.15 9.31
CA ASN A 243 7.39 3.56 10.18
C ASN A 243 8.80 3.42 9.56
N GLU A 244 8.88 2.90 8.34
CA GLU A 244 10.11 2.83 7.56
C GLU A 244 10.28 4.04 6.63
N TYR A 245 9.18 4.76 6.35
CA TYR A 245 9.18 6.01 5.55
C TYR A 245 9.02 7.27 6.42
N ILE A 246 8.30 7.17 7.53
CA ILE A 246 7.98 8.32 8.39
C ILE A 246 8.98 8.40 9.55
N LYS A 247 9.72 9.49 9.60
CA LYS A 247 10.47 9.89 10.79
C LYS A 247 9.56 10.73 11.67
N ASN A 248 9.11 10.11 12.77
CA ASN A 248 8.11 10.69 13.67
C ASN A 248 8.50 12.09 14.15
N GLY A 249 7.63 13.08 13.93
CA GLY A 249 7.84 14.49 14.28
C GLY A 249 8.69 15.28 13.28
N GLU A 250 9.17 14.65 12.20
CA GLU A 250 10.03 15.32 11.21
C GLU A 250 9.50 15.25 9.77
N THR A 251 9.00 14.09 9.33
CA THR A 251 8.41 13.89 7.99
C THR A 251 6.96 13.41 8.04
N GLY A 252 6.41 13.30 9.25
CA GLY A 252 5.06 12.84 9.54
C GLY A 252 4.96 12.46 11.01
N TYR A 253 3.83 11.86 11.41
CA TYR A 253 3.62 11.40 12.78
C TYR A 253 3.24 9.92 12.82
N LEU A 254 3.81 9.21 13.78
CA LEU A 254 3.49 7.82 14.08
C LEU A 254 2.71 7.73 15.39
N TYR A 255 1.71 6.86 15.44
CA TYR A 255 0.96 6.59 16.67
C TYR A 255 0.89 5.09 16.99
N ASN A 256 0.88 4.76 18.27
CA ASN A 256 0.69 3.39 18.72
C ASN A 256 -0.76 2.95 18.48
N PHE A 257 -0.99 2.05 17.52
CA PHE A 257 -2.33 1.58 17.19
C PHE A 257 -3.05 0.88 18.36
N LYS A 258 -2.32 0.15 19.21
CA LYS A 258 -2.91 -0.59 20.35
C LYS A 258 -3.28 0.35 21.50
N ARG A 259 -2.51 1.43 21.67
CA ARG A 259 -2.67 2.43 22.74
C ARG A 259 -2.59 3.83 22.14
N PRO A 260 -3.57 4.25 21.32
CA PRO A 260 -3.52 5.54 20.65
C PRO A 260 -3.58 6.67 21.67
N GLN A 261 -2.65 7.61 21.55
CA GLN A 261 -2.55 8.80 22.39
C GLN A 261 -2.49 10.04 21.52
N LYS A 262 -2.82 11.18 22.12
CA LYS A 262 -2.76 12.47 21.42
C LYS A 262 -1.32 12.75 20.99
N ILE A 263 -1.13 12.93 19.69
CA ILE A 263 0.10 13.51 19.17
C ILE A 263 0.04 15.02 19.37
N LYS A 264 1.17 15.62 19.75
CA LYS A 264 1.35 17.06 19.82
C LYS A 264 1.97 17.52 18.51
N PHE A 265 1.24 18.35 17.78
CA PHE A 265 1.75 19.02 16.60
C PHE A 265 1.12 20.40 16.54
N ASP A 266 1.96 21.43 16.44
CA ASP A 266 1.53 22.83 16.40
C ASP A 266 1.99 23.55 15.13
N ASP A 267 2.89 22.95 14.34
CA ASP A 267 3.38 23.52 13.07
C ASP A 267 3.44 22.44 11.99
N ILE A 268 2.31 22.27 11.28
CA ILE A 268 2.17 21.26 10.22
C ILE A 268 3.05 21.63 9.02
N ARG A 269 3.24 22.92 8.77
CA ARG A 269 4.00 23.42 7.62
C ARG A 269 5.47 23.05 7.68
N LYS A 270 6.05 22.91 8.87
CA LYS A 270 7.42 22.37 9.02
C LYS A 270 7.57 20.90 8.60
N ILE A 271 6.46 20.14 8.62
CA ILE A 271 6.44 18.73 8.25
C ILE A 271 6.18 18.55 6.74
N GLN A 272 5.34 19.41 6.16
CA GLN A 272 5.08 19.41 4.72
C GLN A 272 6.35 19.84 3.98
N LYS A 273 6.92 18.93 3.19
CA LYS A 273 8.15 19.13 2.42
C LYS A 273 7.96 18.55 1.02
#